data_AF-A0A4U9HY05-F1
#
_entry.id   AF-A0A4U9HY05-F1
#
_cell.length_a   1.000
_cell.length_b   1.000
_cell.length_c   1.000
_cell.angle_alpha   90.00
_cell.angle_beta   90.00
_cell.angle_gamma   90.00
#
_symmetry.space_group_name_H-M   'P 1'
#
loop_
_entity.id
_entity.type
_entity.pdbx_description
1 polymer ?
#
loop_
_entity_poly.entity_id
_entity_poly.type
_entity_poly.pdbx_seq_one_letter_code
_entity_poly.pdbx_strand_id
1 'polypeptide(L)'
;MQAITQDDAKLVGLLGNLTPAQKADFEISPFSITKEYQGIGIPKGETRLTATINDTLIKLEQDGEAAKIYDRWFGPDSKSAQPRGTFKIAPLDQQPKA
;
A
#
# COMPACT_ATOMS: atom_id res chain seq x y z
N MET A 1 7.83 -12.35 22.44
CA MET A 1 6.56 -12.00 21.77
C MET A 1 6.18 -13.15 20.85
N GLN A 2 4.89 -13.47 20.73
CA GLN A 2 4.41 -14.59 19.90
C GLN A 2 3.80 -14.14 18.57
N ALA A 3 3.36 -12.88 18.45
CA ALA A 3 2.84 -12.28 17.23
C ALA A 3 2.96 -10.74 17.30
N ILE A 4 2.94 -10.07 16.15
CA ILE A 4 2.90 -8.61 16.00
C ILE A 4 1.84 -8.28 14.95
N THR A 5 0.97 -7.30 15.22
CA THR A 5 -0.04 -6.82 14.27
C THR A 5 0.36 -5.45 13.73
N GLN A 6 0.38 -5.31 12.41
CA GLN A 6 0.63 -4.07 11.65
C GLN A 6 0.07 -4.23 10.23
N ASP A 7 0.06 -3.14 9.45
CA ASP A 7 -0.23 -3.17 8.02
C ASP A 7 0.71 -4.15 7.28
N ASP A 8 0.17 -4.93 6.35
CA ASP A 8 0.91 -5.96 5.60
C ASP A 8 2.18 -5.39 4.96
N ALA A 9 2.13 -4.21 4.36
CA ALA A 9 3.28 -3.59 3.72
C ALA A 9 4.43 -3.29 4.70
N LYS A 10 4.11 -2.95 5.95
CA LYS A 10 5.11 -2.74 7.00
C LYS A 10 5.71 -4.05 7.47
N LEU A 11 4.89 -5.10 7.60
CA LEU A 11 5.35 -6.44 7.95
C LEU A 11 6.24 -7.02 6.85
N VAL A 12 5.87 -6.88 5.57
CA VAL A 12 6.69 -7.27 4.42
C VAL A 12 8.02 -6.51 4.41
N GLY A 13 7.99 -5.19 4.65
CA GLY A 13 9.20 -4.38 4.77
C GLY A 13 10.10 -4.81 5.93
N LEU A 14 9.52 -5.11 7.09
CA LEU A 14 10.25 -5.62 8.26
C LEU A 14 10.92 -6.96 7.95
N LEU A 15 10.15 -7.92 7.41
CA LEU A 15 10.69 -9.20 6.97
C LEU A 15 11.79 -8.98 5.95
N GLY A 16 11.58 -8.14 4.94
CA GLY A 16 12.53 -7.81 3.89
C GLY A 16 13.95 -7.49 4.36
N ASN A 17 14.07 -6.86 5.53
CA ASN A 17 15.35 -6.46 6.15
C ASN A 17 16.03 -7.54 7.00
N LEU A 18 15.36 -8.66 7.29
CA LEU A 18 15.95 -9.78 8.03
C LEU A 18 16.90 -10.62 7.18
N THR A 19 17.84 -11.30 7.85
CA THR A 19 18.68 -12.32 7.20
C THR A 19 17.86 -13.54 6.78
N PRO A 20 18.29 -14.33 5.80
CA PRO A 20 17.56 -15.54 5.39
C PRO A 20 17.29 -16.52 6.53
N ALA A 21 18.24 -16.67 7.47
CA ALA A 21 18.08 -17.54 8.63
C ALA A 21 16.95 -17.05 9.55
N GLN A 22 16.90 -15.74 9.83
CA GLN A 22 15.83 -15.15 10.65
C GLN A 22 14.47 -15.20 9.94
N LYS A 23 14.43 -14.96 8.62
CA LYS A 23 13.19 -15.03 7.83
C LYS A 23 12.51 -16.40 7.91
N ALA A 24 13.28 -17.48 8.04
CA ALA A 24 12.74 -18.84 8.11
C ALA A 24 11.87 -19.08 9.37
N ASP A 25 12.02 -18.25 10.40
CA ASP A 25 11.28 -18.38 11.66
C ASP A 25 9.98 -17.56 11.70
N PHE A 26 9.69 -16.76 10.66
CA PHE A 26 8.55 -15.86 10.63
C PHE A 26 7.73 -16.00 9.35
N GLU A 27 6.41 -15.86 9.49
CA GLU A 27 5.47 -15.77 8.37
C GLU A 27 4.50 -14.60 8.56
N ILE A 28 3.95 -14.12 7.44
CA ILE A 28 2.77 -13.24 7.47
C ILE A 28 1.55 -14.14 7.29
N SER A 29 0.61 -14.03 8.21
CA SER A 29 -0.65 -14.77 8.15
C SER A 29 -1.42 -14.45 6.85
N PRO A 30 -2.02 -15.45 6.19
CA PRO A 30 -2.77 -15.24 4.96
C PRO A 30 -4.15 -14.59 5.17
N PHE A 31 -4.63 -14.47 6.42
CA PHE A 31 -5.86 -13.75 6.73
C PHE A 31 -5.55 -12.32 7.18
N SER A 32 -6.25 -11.35 6.61
CA SER A 32 -6.20 -9.95 7.04
C SER A 32 -7.29 -9.69 8.08
N ILE A 33 -6.96 -8.92 9.12
CA ILE A 33 -7.93 -8.52 10.16
C ILE A 33 -8.81 -7.37 9.68
N THR A 34 -8.23 -6.41 8.95
CA THR A 34 -8.92 -5.28 8.32
C THR A 34 -8.38 -5.05 6.92
N LYS A 35 -9.19 -4.38 6.09
CA LYS A 35 -8.75 -3.82 4.82
C LYS A 35 -8.93 -2.30 4.89
N GLU A 36 -7.84 -1.57 4.75
CA GLU A 36 -7.82 -0.13 4.97
C GLU A 36 -7.28 0.59 3.74
N TYR A 37 -7.94 1.69 3.36
CA TYR A 37 -7.45 2.56 2.31
C TYR A 37 -6.53 3.63 2.89
N GLN A 38 -5.32 3.72 2.35
CA GLN A 38 -4.40 4.79 2.68
C GLN A 38 -4.78 6.06 1.91
N GLY A 39 -4.74 7.20 2.58
CA GLY A 39 -5.10 8.50 2.00
C GLY A 39 -4.12 9.59 2.40
N ILE A 40 -4.20 10.74 1.72
CA ILE A 40 -3.40 11.92 2.03
C ILE A 40 -4.20 12.79 3.00
N GLY A 41 -3.69 12.99 4.22
CA GLY A 41 -4.29 13.89 5.21
C GLY A 41 -4.10 15.35 4.82
N ILE A 42 -5.18 16.13 4.82
CA ILE A 42 -5.19 17.56 4.46
C ILE A 42 -6.10 18.35 5.42
N PRO A 43 -5.94 19.69 5.53
CA PRO A 43 -6.81 20.52 6.35
C PRO A 43 -8.28 20.41 5.93
N LYS A 44 -9.17 20.36 6.91
CA LYS A 44 -10.62 20.25 6.68
C LYS A 44 -11.13 21.49 5.96
N GLY A 45 -11.91 21.29 4.88
CA GLY A 45 -12.56 22.37 4.12
C GLY A 45 -11.75 22.92 2.95
N GLU A 46 -10.51 22.46 2.74
CA GLU A 46 -9.65 22.90 1.62
C GLU A 46 -10.05 22.27 0.28
N THR A 47 -11.22 22.64 -0.24
CA THR A 47 -11.83 22.02 -1.44
C THR A 47 -10.93 22.05 -2.68
N ARG A 48 -10.25 23.18 -2.93
CA ARG A 48 -9.34 23.34 -4.07
C ARG A 48 -8.13 22.41 -3.97
N LEU A 49 -7.56 22.26 -2.77
CA LEU A 49 -6.45 21.36 -2.53
C LEU A 49 -6.89 19.89 -2.68
N THR A 50 -8.03 19.53 -2.09
CA THR A 50 -8.61 18.19 -2.24
C THR A 50 -8.79 17.81 -3.71
N ALA A 51 -9.39 18.70 -4.50
CA ALA A 51 -9.59 18.48 -5.93
C ALA A 51 -8.26 18.28 -6.66
N THR A 52 -7.29 19.17 -6.42
CA THR A 52 -5.97 19.11 -7.07
C THR A 52 -5.26 17.79 -6.77
N ILE A 53 -5.29 17.33 -5.52
CA ILE A 53 -4.68 16.06 -5.10
C ILE A 53 -5.38 14.88 -5.75
N ASN A 54 -6.72 14.84 -5.69
CA ASN A 54 -7.50 13.74 -6.27
C ASN A 54 -7.27 13.63 -7.79
N ASP A 55 -7.33 14.76 -8.51
CA ASP A 55 -7.11 14.79 -9.96
C ASP A 55 -5.72 14.32 -10.33
N THR A 56 -4.71 14.72 -9.55
CA THR A 56 -3.32 14.29 -9.74
C THR A 56 -3.17 12.79 -9.54
N LEU A 57 -3.73 12.25 -8.45
CA LEU A 57 -3.65 10.83 -8.13
C LEU A 57 -4.37 9.95 -9.16
N ILE A 58 -5.54 10.38 -9.62
CA ILE A 58 -6.30 9.70 -10.67
C ILE A 58 -5.51 9.70 -11.98
N LYS A 59 -4.95 10.86 -12.36
CA LYS A 59 -4.11 10.97 -13.55
C LYS A 59 -2.90 10.04 -13.50
N LEU A 60 -2.20 9.97 -12.36
CA LEU A 60 -1.06 9.05 -12.20
C LEU A 60 -1.47 7.58 -12.39
N GLU A 61 -2.66 7.18 -11.96
CA GLU A 61 -3.17 5.83 -12.21
C GLU A 61 -3.49 5.60 -13.68
N GLN A 62 -4.20 6.55 -14.31
CA GLN A 62 -4.60 6.45 -15.72
C GLN A 62 -3.41 6.42 -16.67
N ASP A 63 -2.38 7.21 -16.39
CA ASP A 63 -1.14 7.29 -17.18
C ASP A 63 -0.19 6.11 -16.90
N GLY A 64 -0.54 5.22 -15.95
CA GLY A 64 0.27 4.07 -15.55
C GLY A 64 1.48 4.41 -14.67
N GLU A 65 1.69 5.67 -14.35
CA GLU A 65 2.80 6.13 -13.50
C GLU A 65 2.69 5.59 -12.07
N ALA A 66 1.46 5.47 -11.54
CA ALA A 66 1.23 4.87 -10.23
C ALA A 66 1.71 3.41 -10.16
N ALA A 67 1.59 2.65 -11.26
CA ALA A 67 2.09 1.28 -11.33
C ALA A 67 3.63 1.25 -11.32
N LYS A 68 4.28 2.13 -12.09
CA LYS A 68 5.76 2.24 -12.07
C LYS A 68 6.29 2.62 -10.69
N ILE A 69 5.61 3.57 -10.02
CA ILE A 69 5.95 3.97 -8.65
C ILE A 69 5.80 2.76 -7.71
N TYR A 70 4.71 2.00 -7.84
CA TYR A 70 4.51 0.79 -7.05
C TYR A 70 5.63 -0.23 -7.27
N ASP A 71 5.93 -0.56 -8.53
CA ASP A 71 6.93 -1.57 -8.87
C ASP A 71 8.33 -1.17 -8.41
N ARG A 72 8.65 0.13 -8.42
CA ARG A 72 9.92 0.64 -7.89
C ARG A 72 10.11 0.31 -6.40
N TRP A 73 9.05 0.36 -5.60
CA TRP A 73 9.13 0.20 -4.14
C TRP A 73 8.73 -1.20 -3.66
N PHE A 74 7.81 -1.85 -4.36
CA PHE A 74 7.16 -3.11 -3.95
C PHE A 74 7.16 -4.16 -5.06
N GLY A 75 7.77 -3.88 -6.21
CA GLY A 75 7.88 -4.84 -7.30
C GLY A 75 8.80 -6.02 -6.97
N PRO A 76 8.87 -7.03 -7.85
CA PRO A 76 9.62 -8.27 -7.61
C PRO A 76 11.10 -8.07 -7.30
N ASP A 77 11.70 -6.99 -7.81
CA ASP A 77 13.11 -6.66 -7.63
C ASP A 77 13.39 -5.85 -6.34
N SER A 78 12.34 -5.54 -5.56
CA SER A 78 12.44 -4.80 -4.31
C SER A 78 12.64 -5.72 -3.11
N LYS A 79 13.26 -5.20 -2.04
CA LYS A 79 13.37 -5.91 -0.74
C LYS A 79 12.03 -6.11 -0.05
N SER A 80 10.99 -5.42 -0.51
CA SER A 80 9.64 -5.42 0.03
C SER A 80 8.66 -5.88 -1.06
N ALA A 81 9.08 -6.86 -1.86
CA ALA A 81 8.27 -7.40 -2.94
C ALA A 81 6.91 -7.88 -2.42
N GLN A 82 5.83 -7.34 -2.97
CA GLN A 82 4.47 -7.75 -2.65
C GLN A 82 3.55 -7.43 -3.84
N PRO A 83 2.51 -8.24 -4.07
CA PRO A 83 1.61 -7.99 -5.17
C PRO A 83 0.78 -6.73 -4.91
N ARG A 84 0.64 -5.88 -5.95
CA ARG A 84 -0.30 -4.75 -5.96
C ARG A 84 -1.76 -5.21 -5.84
N GLY A 85 -2.03 -6.44 -6.26
CA GLY A 85 -3.38 -7.00 -6.33
C GLY A 85 -4.25 -6.25 -7.33
N THR A 86 -5.54 -6.11 -7.00
CA THR A 86 -6.52 -5.38 -7.82
C THR A 86 -6.67 -3.91 -7.43
N PHE A 87 -5.82 -3.40 -6.54
CA PHE A 87 -5.90 -2.03 -6.07
C PHE A 87 -5.62 -1.03 -7.20
N LYS A 88 -6.47 -0.01 -7.28
CA LYS A 88 -6.36 1.13 -8.19
C LYS A 88 -6.68 2.41 -7.42
N ILE A 89 -5.92 3.47 -7.70
CA ILE A 89 -6.28 4.77 -7.14
C ILE A 89 -7.56 5.24 -7.82
N ALA A 90 -8.60 5.46 -7.02
CA ALA A 90 -9.92 5.89 -7.47
C ALA A 90 -10.62 6.64 -6.33
N PRO A 91 -11.63 7.47 -6.66
CA PRO A 91 -12.51 8.10 -5.68
C PRO A 91 -13.03 7.12 -4.61
N LEU A 92 -13.17 7.59 -3.37
CA LEU A 92 -13.51 6.74 -2.21
C LEU A 92 -14.83 5.97 -2.39
N ASP A 93 -15.82 6.60 -3.03
CA ASP A 93 -17.12 6.01 -3.33
C ASP A 93 -17.07 4.91 -4.39
N GLN A 94 -15.96 4.82 -5.14
CA GLN A 94 -15.69 3.78 -6.14
C GLN A 94 -14.80 2.67 -5.60
N GLN A 95 -14.24 2.83 -4.40
CA GLN A 95 -13.43 1.79 -3.76
C GLN A 95 -14.33 0.67 -3.22
N PRO A 96 -13.90 -0.61 -3.29
CA PRO A 96 -14.60 -1.71 -2.64
C PRO A 96 -14.84 -1.40 -1.16
N LYS A 97 -16.05 -1.58 -0.66
CA LYS A 97 -16.29 -1.48 0.78
C LYS A 97 -15.52 -2.60 1.48
N ALA A 98 -14.78 -2.23 2.52
CA ALA A 98 -14.08 -3.17 3.38
C ALA A 98 -15.07 -4.06 4.13
#